data_AF-A0AAC8XRM0-F1
#
_entry.id   AF-A0AAC8XRM0-F1
#
_cell.length_a   1.000
_cell.length_b   1.000
_cell.length_c   1.000
_cell.angle_alpha   90.00
_cell.angle_beta   90.00
_cell.angle_gamma   90.00
#
_symmetry.space_group_name_H-M   'P 1'
#
loop_
_entity.id
_entity.type
_entity.pdbx_description
1 polymer ?
#
loop_
_entity_poly.entity_id
_entity_poly.type
_entity_poly.pdbx_seq_one_letter_code
_entity_poly.pdbx_strand_id
1 'polypeptide(L)'
;MKCPHCSEKVGLFSKALNKFGKTKVCPHCEKQIKISPSFKLVASLIIPVFIVHLFLLKPLVLALGFSGKGIVGIWGALLVLLSMQLKSAEPEQ
;
A
#
# COMPACT_ATOMS: atom_id res chain seq x y z
N MET A 1 -2.18 -1.96 -9.48
CA MET A 1 -3.51 -1.98 -8.83
C MET A 1 -4.57 -2.01 -9.92
N LYS A 2 -5.73 -2.65 -9.74
CA LYS A 2 -6.79 -2.60 -10.75
C LYS A 2 -7.70 -1.41 -10.48
N CYS A 3 -8.12 -0.71 -11.53
CA CYS A 3 -9.12 0.35 -11.42
C CYS A 3 -10.50 -0.27 -11.11
N PRO A 4 -11.24 0.21 -10.12
CA PRO A 4 -12.57 -0.35 -9.80
C PRO A 4 -13.62 -0.10 -10.88
N HIS A 5 -13.39 0.85 -11.79
CA HIS A 5 -14.34 1.21 -12.85
C HIS A 5 -14.12 0.48 -14.18
N CYS A 6 -12.86 0.30 -14.60
CA CYS A 6 -12.52 -0.33 -15.89
C CYS A 6 -11.77 -1.66 -15.74
N SER A 7 -11.47 -2.11 -14.51
CA SER A 7 -10.65 -3.29 -14.21
C SER A 7 -9.22 -3.28 -14.80
N GLU A 8 -8.84 -2.21 -15.48
CA GLU A 8 -7.52 -2.05 -16.10
C GLU A 8 -6.43 -1.84 -15.03
N LYS A 9 -5.21 -2.31 -15.32
CA LYS A 9 -4.08 -2.21 -14.37
C LYS A 9 -3.52 -0.79 -14.37
N VAL A 10 -3.67 -0.09 -13.26
CA VAL A 10 -3.03 1.21 -13.00
C VAL A 10 -1.78 0.99 -12.14
N GLY A 11 -0.64 1.47 -12.63
CA GLY A 11 0.63 1.42 -11.88
C GLY A 11 0.62 2.38 -10.69
N LEU A 12 1.10 1.92 -9.52
CA LEU A 12 1.19 2.69 -8.26
C LEU A 12 1.88 4.06 -8.41
N PHE A 13 2.84 4.16 -9.33
CA PHE A 13 3.64 5.35 -9.60
C PHE A 13 3.24 6.08 -10.89
N SER A 14 2.06 5.77 -11.45
CA SER A 14 1.59 6.47 -12.65
C SER A 14 1.44 7.96 -12.35
N LYS A 15 1.65 8.84 -13.34
CA LYS A 15 1.44 10.31 -13.19
C LYS A 15 0.08 10.66 -12.59
N ALA A 16 -0.93 9.84 -12.83
CA ALA A 16 -2.26 9.89 -12.24
C ALA A 16 -2.30 9.73 -10.70
N LEU A 17 -1.42 8.90 -10.14
CA LEU A 17 -1.34 8.60 -8.71
C LEU A 17 -0.31 9.45 -7.96
N ASN A 18 0.66 10.03 -8.68
CA ASN A 18 1.72 10.89 -8.13
C ASN A 18 1.26 12.31 -7.77
N LYS A 19 0.03 12.71 -8.13
CA LYS A 19 -0.54 14.00 -7.69
C LYS A 19 -1.06 13.85 -6.26
N PHE A 20 -0.19 14.12 -5.30
CA PHE A 20 -0.56 14.21 -3.89
C PHE A 20 -1.51 15.40 -3.69
N GLY A 21 -2.67 15.19 -3.07
CA GLY A 21 -3.64 16.24 -2.75
C GLY A 21 -4.69 16.61 -3.82
N LYS A 22 -4.53 16.19 -5.09
CA LYS A 22 -5.57 16.37 -6.13
C LYS A 22 -6.41 15.10 -6.29
N THR A 23 -7.66 15.24 -6.75
CA THR A 23 -8.51 14.11 -7.12
C THR A 23 -7.78 13.24 -8.13
N LYS A 24 -7.60 11.97 -7.78
CA LYS A 24 -6.85 11.04 -8.62
C LYS A 24 -7.80 10.50 -9.68
N VAL A 25 -7.35 10.51 -10.92
CA VAL A 25 -8.19 10.13 -12.06
C VAL A 25 -7.53 8.95 -12.77
N CYS A 26 -8.31 7.94 -13.14
CA CYS A 26 -7.77 6.81 -13.89
C CYS A 26 -7.39 7.26 -15.31
N PRO A 27 -6.18 6.95 -15.82
CA PRO A 27 -5.76 7.37 -17.16
C PRO A 27 -6.47 6.60 -18.30
N HIS A 28 -7.19 5.53 -18.00
CA HIS A 28 -7.87 4.69 -19.00
C HIS A 28 -9.36 5.01 -19.14
N CYS A 29 -10.03 5.34 -18.05
CA CYS A 29 -11.47 5.60 -18.03
C CYS A 29 -11.84 7.00 -17.56
N GLU A 30 -10.85 7.83 -17.21
CA GLU A 30 -11.00 9.22 -16.79
C GLU A 30 -11.93 9.43 -15.58
N LYS A 31 -12.26 8.34 -14.85
CA LYS A 31 -13.08 8.38 -13.63
C LYS A 31 -12.26 8.65 -12.39
N GLN A 32 -12.91 9.25 -11.39
CA GLN A 32 -12.29 9.61 -10.12
C GLN A 32 -12.10 8.38 -9.23
N ILE A 33 -10.86 8.19 -8.78
CA ILE A 33 -10.44 7.11 -7.90
C ILE A 33 -9.82 7.69 -6.62
N LYS A 34 -10.06 7.04 -5.49
CA LYS A 34 -9.50 7.39 -4.18
C LYS A 34 -8.58 6.27 -3.73
N ILE A 35 -7.42 6.62 -3.18
CA ILE A 35 -6.61 5.63 -2.46
C ILE A 35 -7.14 5.58 -1.04
N SER A 36 -7.59 4.40 -0.63
CA SER A 36 -7.98 4.13 0.75
C SER A 36 -7.30 2.85 1.22
N PRO A 37 -6.81 2.81 2.47
CA PRO A 37 -6.36 1.56 3.05
C PRO A 37 -7.55 0.61 3.19
N SER A 38 -7.38 -0.65 2.76
CA SER A 38 -8.39 -1.68 2.99
C SER A 38 -8.14 -2.32 4.34
N PHE A 39 -8.94 -1.98 5.35
CA PHE A 39 -8.83 -2.55 6.70
C PHE A 39 -8.83 -4.09 6.71
N LYS A 40 -9.59 -4.71 5.80
CA LYS A 40 -9.68 -6.18 5.69
C LYS A 40 -8.34 -6.80 5.26
N LEU A 41 -7.65 -6.16 4.32
CA LEU A 41 -6.31 -6.59 3.91
C LEU A 41 -5.25 -6.23 4.94
N VAL A 42 -5.31 -5.04 5.54
CA VAL A 42 -4.40 -4.67 6.64
C VAL A 42 -4.47 -5.71 7.75
N ALA A 43 -5.66 -6.03 8.25
CA ALA A 43 -5.84 -7.01 9.31
C ALA A 43 -5.37 -8.41 8.93
N SER A 44 -5.65 -8.85 7.69
CA SER A 44 -5.20 -10.16 7.21
C SER A 44 -3.69 -10.22 6.98
N LEU A 45 -3.06 -9.13 6.55
CA LEU A 45 -1.63 -9.08 6.24
C LEU A 45 -0.80 -8.85 7.49
N ILE A 46 -1.36 -8.22 8.54
CA ILE A 46 -0.62 -7.90 9.76
C ILE A 46 -0.03 -9.14 10.41
N ILE A 47 -0.78 -10.25 10.46
CA ILE A 47 -0.35 -11.51 11.11
C ILE A 47 0.86 -12.14 10.40
N PRO A 48 0.81 -12.48 9.10
CA PRO A 48 1.95 -13.07 8.41
C PRO A 48 3.15 -12.10 8.38
N VAL A 49 2.89 -10.81 8.25
CA VAL A 49 3.91 -9.77 8.29
C VAL A 49 4.58 -9.73 9.68
N PHE A 50 3.82 -9.81 10.77
CA PHE A 50 4.40 -9.87 12.13
C PHE A 50 5.27 -11.11 12.33
N ILE A 51 4.83 -12.27 11.83
CA ILE A 51 5.61 -13.52 11.90
C ILE A 51 6.92 -13.39 11.13
N VAL A 52 6.88 -12.88 9.89
CA VAL A 52 8.09 -12.65 9.08
C VAL A 52 9.01 -11.62 9.75
N HIS A 53 8.47 -10.57 10.37
CA HIS A 53 9.28 -9.60 11.11
C HIS A 53 10.02 -10.27 12.27
N LEU A 54 9.32 -11.09 13.05
CA LEU A 54 9.89 -11.73 14.24
C LEU A 54 10.88 -12.84 13.90
N PHE A 55 10.61 -13.62 12.85
CA PHE A 55 11.38 -14.82 12.53
C PHE A 55 12.51 -14.58 11.53
N LEU A 56 12.37 -13.60 10.64
CA LEU A 56 13.34 -13.32 9.57
C LEU A 56 14.10 -12.03 9.86
N LEU A 57 13.41 -10.96 10.24
CA LEU A 57 14.03 -9.64 10.41
C LEU A 57 14.88 -9.59 11.67
N LYS A 58 14.38 -10.05 12.83
CA LYS A 58 15.16 -10.06 14.08
C LYS A 58 16.51 -10.78 13.96
N PRO A 59 16.60 -12.04 13.48
CA PRO A 59 17.88 -12.72 13.37
C PRO A 59 18.78 -12.09 12.30
N LEU A 60 18.22 -11.58 11.20
CA LEU A 60 18.99 -10.90 10.15
C LEU A 60 19.60 -9.58 10.65
N VAL A 61 18.83 -8.78 11.38
CA VAL A 61 19.26 -7.52 11.98
C VAL A 61 20.38 -7.76 13.00
N LEU A 62 20.24 -8.78 13.84
CA LEU A 62 21.25 -9.21 14.80
C LEU A 62 22.52 -9.72 14.10
N ALA A 63 22.38 -10.52 13.04
CA ALA A 63 23.50 -11.04 12.26
C ALA A 63 24.26 -9.94 11.49
N LEU A 64 23.57 -8.88 11.07
CA LEU A 64 24.17 -7.74 10.36
C LEU A 64 24.71 -6.64 11.29
N GLY A 65 24.63 -6.83 12.62
CA GLY A 65 25.14 -5.86 13.60
C GLY A 65 24.39 -4.52 13.62
N PHE A 66 23.20 -4.45 13.01
CA PHE A 66 22.41 -3.23 12.94
C PHE A 66 21.55 -3.06 14.19
N SER A 67 21.54 -1.84 14.76
CA SER A 67 20.63 -1.51 15.86
C SER A 67 19.20 -1.47 15.31
N GLY A 68 18.36 -2.46 15.65
CA GLY A 68 17.08 -2.76 15.00
C GLY A 68 15.99 -1.67 14.99
N LYS A 69 16.28 -0.46 15.45
CA LYS A 69 15.35 0.68 15.49
C LYS A 69 15.05 1.28 14.12
N GLY A 70 15.99 1.30 13.17
CA GLY A 70 15.77 1.95 11.86
C GLY A 70 14.90 1.13 10.90
N ILE A 71 14.95 -0.19 11.03
CA ILE A 71 14.27 -1.12 10.12
C ILE A 71 12.76 -1.12 10.32
N VAL A 72 12.28 -0.81 11.53
CA VAL A 72 10.84 -0.73 11.82
C VAL A 72 10.13 0.33 10.97
N GLY A 73 10.80 1.45 10.67
CA GLY A 73 10.25 2.54 9.86
C GLY A 73 10.10 2.16 8.38
N ILE A 74 11.12 1.51 7.82
CA ILE A 74 11.12 1.01 6.43
C ILE A 74 10.02 -0.04 6.26
N TRP A 75 9.90 -0.94 7.24
CA TRP A 75 8.87 -1.97 7.24
C TRP A 75 7.47 -1.39 7.37
N GLY A 76 7.26 -0.41 8.26
CA GLY A 76 5.98 0.29 8.39
C GLY A 76 5.57 0.97 7.09
N ALA A 77 6.49 1.65 6.41
CA ALA A 77 6.22 2.28 5.12
C ALA A 77 5.85 1.26 4.04
N LEU A 78 6.56 0.13 3.96
CA LEU A 78 6.27 -0.93 3.00
C LEU A 78 4.89 -1.56 3.24
N LEU A 79 4.52 -1.79 4.50
CA LEU A 79 3.23 -2.35 4.89
C LEU A 79 2.08 -1.42 4.49
N VAL A 80 2.24 -0.11 4.71
CA VAL A 80 1.27 0.90 4.29
C VAL A 80 1.11 0.91 2.77
N LEU A 81 2.22 0.88 2.01
CA LEU A 81 2.19 0.84 0.55
C LEU A 81 1.48 -0.42 0.02
N LEU A 82 1.72 -1.59 0.61
CA LEU A 82 1.02 -2.83 0.24
C LEU A 82 -0.47 -2.80 0.61
N SER A 83 -0.82 -2.10 1.69
CA SER A 83 -2.20 -2.01 2.20
C SER A 83 -3.07 -1.02 1.45
N MET A 84 -2.46 -0.13 0.66
CA MET A 84 -3.17 0.83 -0.17
C MET A 84 -3.97 0.11 -1.27
N GLN A 85 -5.24 0.45 -1.40
CA GLN A 85 -6.14 -0.05 -2.45
C GLN A 85 -6.80 1.12 -3.18
N LEU A 86 -7.12 0.92 -4.45
CA LEU A 86 -7.91 1.88 -5.23
C LEU A 86 -9.39 1.63 -4.98
N LYS A 87 -10.08 2.63 -4.44
CA LYS A 87 -11.54 2.66 -4.28
C LYS A 87 -12.13 3.68 -5.25
N SER A 88 -13.38 3.49 -5.66
CA SER A 88 -14.15 4.48 -6.42
C SER A 88 -14.35 5.71 -5.54
N ALA A 89 -14.14 6.92 -6.10
CA ALA A 89 -14.37 8.17 -5.37
C ALA A 89 -15.78 8.76 -5.61
N GLU A 90 -16.57 8.13 -6.49
CA GLU A 90 -17.95 8.52 -6.76
C GLU A 90 -18.78 8.37 -5.46
N PRO A 91 -19.53 9.40 -5.03
CA PRO A 91 -20.54 9.20 -4.00
C PRO A 91 -21.59 8.23 -4.54
N GLU A 92 -21.84 7.17 -3.79
CA GLU A 92 -23.01 6.31 -3.95
C GLU A 92 -24.24 7.23 -3.83
N GLN A 93 -24.93 7.47 -4.95
CA GLN A 93 -26.22 8.17 -4.98
C GLN A 93 -27.36 7.17 -4.81
#